data_AF-B4VM03-F1
#
_entry.id   AF-B4VM03-F1
#
_cell.length_a   1.000
_cell.length_b   1.000
_cell.length_c   1.000
_cell.angle_alpha   90.00
_cell.angle_beta   90.00
_cell.angle_gamma   90.00
#
_symmetry.space_group_name_H-M   'P 1'
#
loop_
_entity.id
_entity.type
_entity.pdbx_description
1 polymer ?
#
loop_
_entity_poly.entity_id
_entity_poly.type
_entity_poly.pdbx_seq_one_letter_code
_entity_poly.pdbx_strand_id
1 'polypeptide(L)'
;MNKTIVFFKQTFYKLLVLLIVLTSCQEKAMVLPAEVATVEKPAISPSGKYTLVIESNENPDLPYRKFKILDQEQNILYTLSEQFDIRHTTYFLWGVDDRVWVYSGDTGTFFWENEPDKKKWQRHVYARSDVPAPSYLKEQRPRLHQR
;
A
#
# COMPACT_ATOMS: atom_id res chain seq x y z
N MET A 1 -59.14 -26.57 -10.88
CA MET A 1 -57.94 -26.34 -10.04
C MET A 1 -56.77 -25.84 -10.89
N ASN A 2 -56.61 -24.51 -10.95
CA ASN A 2 -55.36 -23.72 -10.93
C ASN A 2 -54.09 -24.21 -11.65
N LYS A 3 -54.10 -24.36 -12.99
CA LYS A 3 -52.86 -24.52 -13.77
C LYS A 3 -52.12 -23.20 -14.01
N THR A 4 -52.83 -22.06 -14.05
CA THR A 4 -52.26 -20.73 -14.33
C THR A 4 -51.38 -20.20 -13.18
N ILE A 5 -51.70 -20.57 -11.93
CA ILE A 5 -50.98 -20.11 -10.73
C ILE A 5 -49.60 -20.80 -10.59
N VAL A 6 -49.46 -22.03 -11.10
CA VAL A 6 -48.20 -22.79 -11.03
C VAL A 6 -47.16 -22.21 -11.98
N PHE A 7 -47.57 -21.81 -13.18
CA PHE A 7 -46.67 -21.20 -14.18
C PHE A 7 -46.09 -19.86 -13.71
N PHE A 8 -46.90 -19.01 -13.04
CA PHE A 8 -46.44 -17.73 -12.50
C PHE A 8 -45.42 -17.86 -11.37
N LYS A 9 -45.52 -18.90 -10.53
CA LYS A 9 -44.55 -19.15 -9.45
C LYS A 9 -43.18 -19.56 -9.99
N GLN A 10 -43.16 -20.34 -11.07
CA GLN A 10 -41.93 -20.89 -11.63
C GLN A 10 -41.12 -19.84 -12.42
N THR A 11 -41.80 -18.93 -13.11
CA THR A 11 -41.16 -17.79 -13.78
C THR A 11 -40.66 -16.75 -12.78
N PHE A 12 -41.40 -16.48 -11.70
CA PHE A 12 -40.98 -15.56 -10.64
C PHE A 12 -39.72 -16.05 -9.91
N TYR A 13 -39.61 -17.35 -9.62
CA TYR A 13 -38.41 -17.94 -9.00
C TYR A 13 -37.18 -17.81 -9.88
N LYS A 14 -37.31 -18.02 -11.20
CA LYS A 14 -36.19 -17.87 -12.14
C LYS A 14 -35.74 -16.41 -12.26
N LEU A 15 -36.69 -15.46 -12.23
CA LEU A 15 -36.39 -14.02 -12.24
C LEU A 15 -35.70 -13.56 -10.94
N LEU A 16 -36.16 -14.07 -9.78
CA LEU A 16 -35.60 -13.76 -8.46
C LEU A 16 -34.17 -14.31 -8.31
N VAL A 17 -33.91 -15.54 -8.77
CA VAL A 17 -32.57 -16.14 -8.76
C VAL A 17 -31.61 -15.38 -9.68
N LEU A 18 -32.08 -14.93 -10.86
CA LEU A 18 -31.28 -14.11 -11.77
C LEU A 18 -30.92 -12.74 -11.16
N LEU A 19 -31.83 -12.13 -10.40
CA LEU A 19 -31.59 -10.86 -9.72
C LEU A 19 -30.54 -10.98 -8.60
N ILE A 20 -30.55 -12.08 -7.84
CA ILE A 20 -29.60 -12.33 -6.73
C ILE A 20 -28.16 -12.54 -7.27
N VAL A 21 -28.01 -13.17 -8.43
CA VAL A 21 -26.69 -13.38 -9.06
C VAL A 21 -26.09 -12.06 -9.57
N LEU A 22 -26.92 -11.12 -10.02
CA LEU A 22 -26.46 -9.82 -10.54
C LEU A 22 -26.02 -8.83 -9.44
N THR A 23 -26.44 -9.02 -8.18
CA THR A 23 -26.04 -8.15 -7.07
C THR A 23 -24.78 -8.59 -6.32
N SER A 24 -24.19 -9.75 -6.66
CA SER A 24 -23.17 -10.40 -5.82
C SER A 24 -21.71 -9.98 -6.10
N CYS A 25 -21.43 -9.02 -6.97
CA CYS A 25 -20.07 -8.53 -7.21
C CYS A 25 -19.96 -7.03 -6.97
N GLN A 26 -20.12 -6.60 -5.72
CA GLN A 26 -19.46 -5.38 -5.27
C GLN A 26 -18.09 -5.76 -4.71
N GLU A 27 -17.09 -5.78 -5.59
CA GLU A 27 -15.70 -5.76 -5.18
C GLU A 27 -15.48 -4.43 -4.43
N LYS A 28 -15.35 -4.50 -3.11
CA LYS A 28 -14.97 -3.34 -2.30
C LYS A 28 -13.56 -2.95 -2.74
N ALA A 29 -13.44 -1.92 -3.57
CA ALA A 29 -12.16 -1.34 -3.90
C ALA A 29 -11.46 -0.96 -2.59
N MET A 30 -10.33 -1.62 -2.30
CA MET A 30 -9.55 -1.35 -1.10
C MET A 30 -8.91 0.02 -1.25
N VAL A 31 -9.47 1.03 -0.58
CA VAL A 31 -8.91 2.38 -0.59
C VAL A 31 -7.68 2.38 0.31
N LEU A 32 -6.49 2.48 -0.30
CA LEU A 32 -5.24 2.64 0.45
C LEU A 32 -5.19 4.03 1.10
N PRO A 33 -4.67 4.13 2.34
CA PRO A 33 -4.43 5.42 2.99
C PRO A 33 -3.53 6.35 2.17
N ALA A 34 -3.63 7.66 2.39
CA ALA A 34 -2.93 8.66 1.60
C ALA A 34 -1.41 8.62 1.80
N GLU A 35 -0.97 8.13 2.96
CA GLU A 35 0.43 7.96 3.30
C GLU A 35 1.10 6.79 2.58
N VAL A 36 0.32 5.85 2.02
CA VAL A 36 0.84 4.66 1.33
C VAL A 36 1.07 4.97 -0.14
N ALA A 37 2.33 4.84 -0.57
CA ALA A 37 2.70 5.02 -1.96
C ALA A 37 2.64 3.70 -2.73
N THR A 38 2.10 3.76 -3.95
CA THR A 38 2.15 2.68 -4.95
C THR A 38 2.85 3.18 -6.22
N VAL A 39 3.00 2.30 -7.21
CA VAL A 39 3.58 2.66 -8.51
C VAL A 39 2.72 3.70 -9.22
N GLU A 40 1.40 3.60 -9.07
CA GLU A 40 0.40 4.44 -9.72
C GLU A 40 0.08 5.70 -8.90
N LYS A 41 0.28 5.64 -7.58
CA LYS A 41 -0.11 6.70 -6.65
C LYS A 41 1.05 7.07 -5.72
N PRO A 42 1.75 8.20 -5.98
CA PRO A 42 2.69 8.77 -5.05
C PRO A 42 2.01 9.17 -3.72
N ALA A 43 2.78 9.21 -2.63
CA ALA A 43 2.32 9.68 -1.34
C ALA A 43 3.02 10.98 -0.94
N ILE A 44 2.26 11.95 -0.44
CA ILE A 44 2.79 13.23 0.07
C ILE A 44 3.10 13.06 1.56
N SER A 45 4.22 13.60 2.01
CA SER A 45 4.62 13.53 3.41
C SER A 45 3.66 14.33 4.31
N PRO A 46 3.55 14.01 5.61
CA PRO A 46 2.67 14.75 6.52
C PRO A 46 2.91 16.26 6.55
N SER A 47 4.16 16.71 6.40
CA SER A 47 4.46 18.13 6.32
C SER A 47 4.18 18.77 4.95
N GLY A 48 3.88 17.99 3.92
CA GLY A 48 3.72 18.45 2.54
C GLY A 48 5.02 18.82 1.83
N LYS A 49 6.18 18.61 2.46
CA LYS A 49 7.48 18.99 1.93
C LYS A 49 8.04 17.99 0.92
N TYR A 50 7.63 16.73 1.02
CA TYR A 50 8.21 15.65 0.25
C TYR A 50 7.16 14.81 -0.46
N THR A 51 7.54 14.26 -1.61
CA THR A 51 6.75 13.26 -2.34
C THR A 51 7.51 11.95 -2.40
N LEU A 52 6.88 10.86 -1.97
CA LEU A 52 7.38 9.49 -2.08
C LEU A 52 6.83 8.87 -3.36
N VAL A 53 7.75 8.51 -4.27
CA VAL A 53 7.44 7.90 -5.57
C VAL A 53 8.01 6.50 -5.62
N ILE A 54 7.21 5.53 -6.07
CA ILE A 54 7.64 4.14 -6.23
C ILE A 54 7.92 3.87 -7.69
N GLU A 55 9.09 3.32 -7.96
CA GLU A 55 9.47 2.82 -9.28
C GLU A 55 9.43 1.30 -9.25
N SER A 56 8.75 0.71 -10.24
CA SER A 56 8.83 -0.71 -10.52
C SER A 56 9.73 -0.98 -11.72
N ASN A 57 10.41 -2.12 -11.67
CA ASN A 57 10.94 -2.77 -12.85
C ASN A 57 10.14 -4.05 -13.04
N GLU A 58 9.49 -4.17 -14.19
CA GLU A 58 8.65 -5.32 -14.55
C GLU A 58 9.36 -6.30 -15.48
N ASN A 59 10.69 -6.18 -15.63
CA ASN A 59 11.47 -7.18 -16.35
C ASN A 59 11.20 -8.57 -15.73
N PRO A 60 10.70 -9.55 -16.53
CA PRO A 60 10.36 -10.88 -16.04
C PRO A 60 11.49 -11.60 -15.31
N ASP A 61 12.74 -11.30 -15.67
CA ASP A 61 13.91 -12.00 -15.11
C ASP A 61 14.27 -11.54 -13.69
N LEU A 62 13.96 -10.29 -13.34
CA LEU A 62 14.25 -9.73 -12.02
C LEU A 62 13.32 -8.55 -11.69
N PRO A 63 12.04 -8.81 -11.41
CA PRO A 63 11.11 -7.74 -11.14
C PRO A 63 11.29 -7.20 -9.71
N TYR A 64 11.39 -5.89 -9.58
CA TYR A 64 11.63 -5.24 -8.29
C TYR A 64 10.89 -3.90 -8.14
N ARG A 65 10.84 -3.40 -6.91
CA ARG A 65 10.41 -2.05 -6.55
C ARG A 65 11.49 -1.33 -5.76
N LYS A 66 11.55 -0.02 -5.94
CA LYS A 66 12.37 0.90 -5.15
C LYS A 66 11.63 2.23 -5.02
N PHE A 67 12.13 3.13 -4.17
CA PHE A 67 11.52 4.44 -4.00
C PHE A 67 12.48 5.59 -4.27
N LYS A 68 11.90 6.74 -4.56
CA LYS A 68 12.54 8.05 -4.60
C LYS A 68 11.80 9.01 -3.69
N ILE A 69 12.53 9.99 -3.17
CA ILE A 69 11.97 11.11 -2.42
C ILE A 69 12.24 12.36 -3.22
N LEU A 70 11.17 13.10 -3.52
CA LEU A 70 11.21 14.37 -4.24
C LEU A 70 10.87 15.52 -3.29
N ASP A 71 11.34 16.73 -3.61
CA ASP A 71 10.84 17.96 -3.00
C ASP A 71 9.52 18.44 -3.64
N GLN A 72 9.04 19.61 -3.24
CA GLN A 72 7.82 20.22 -3.77
C GLN A 72 7.93 20.61 -5.25
N GLU A 73 9.15 20.86 -5.73
CA GLU A 73 9.47 21.25 -7.09
C GLU A 73 9.74 20.04 -8.00
N GLN A 74 9.55 18.83 -7.48
CA GLN A 74 9.80 17.54 -8.14
C GLN A 74 11.28 17.25 -8.40
N ASN A 75 12.22 17.92 -7.71
CA ASN A 75 13.63 17.56 -7.75
C ASN A 75 13.88 16.30 -6.90
N ILE A 76 14.74 15.41 -7.39
CA ILE A 76 15.11 14.18 -6.67
C ILE A 76 16.05 14.52 -5.51
N LEU A 77 15.58 14.33 -4.28
CA LEU A 77 16.39 14.46 -3.06
C LEU A 77 17.07 13.15 -2.68
N TYR A 78 16.42 12.02 -2.95
CA TYR A 78 16.94 10.70 -2.61
C TYR A 78 16.44 9.63 -3.59
N THR A 79 17.31 8.66 -3.88
CA THR A 79 16.96 7.44 -4.60
C THR A 79 17.49 6.25 -3.81
N LEU A 80 16.63 5.30 -3.51
CA LEU A 80 17.06 4.06 -2.87
C LEU A 80 17.91 3.24 -3.85
N SER A 81 19.09 2.82 -3.41
CA SER A 81 19.97 1.93 -4.18
C SER A 81 19.55 0.46 -4.11
N GLU A 82 18.96 0.06 -2.98
CA GLU A 82 18.43 -1.28 -2.76
C GLU A 82 17.13 -1.52 -3.54
N GLN A 83 16.88 -2.79 -3.85
CA GLN A 83 15.72 -3.25 -4.60
C GLN A 83 14.93 -4.24 -3.75
N PHE A 84 13.61 -4.13 -3.78
CA PHE A 84 12.70 -5.07 -3.13
C PHE A 84 12.02 -5.93 -4.18
N ASP A 85 12.18 -7.25 -4.08
CA ASP A 85 11.55 -8.21 -4.98
C ASP A 85 10.01 -8.14 -4.86
N ILE A 86 9.31 -8.09 -6.01
CA ILE A 86 7.84 -7.95 -6.05
C ILE A 86 7.10 -9.17 -5.52
N ARG A 87 7.76 -10.33 -5.41
CA ARG A 87 7.16 -11.58 -4.91
C ARG A 87 6.80 -11.47 -3.43
N HIS A 88 7.47 -10.58 -2.70
CA HIS A 88 7.21 -10.34 -1.29
C HIS A 88 6.32 -9.11 -1.10
N THR A 89 5.39 -9.18 -0.16
CA THR A 89 4.61 -8.00 0.22
C THR A 89 5.54 -6.90 0.69
N THR A 90 5.51 -5.78 -0.02
CA THR A 90 6.29 -4.59 0.32
C THR A 90 5.37 -3.39 0.41
N TYR A 91 5.42 -2.68 1.53
CA TYR A 91 4.70 -1.42 1.73
C TYR A 91 5.70 -0.28 1.83
N PHE A 92 5.44 0.79 1.08
CA PHE A 92 6.16 2.05 1.14
C PHE A 92 5.20 3.12 1.63
N LEU A 93 5.55 3.84 2.69
CA LEU A 93 4.64 4.82 3.26
C LEU A 93 5.37 5.92 4.03
N TRP A 94 4.69 7.04 4.24
CA TRP A 94 5.12 8.03 5.22
C TRP A 94 4.68 7.66 6.64
N GLY A 95 5.55 7.93 7.61
CA GLY A 95 5.23 8.00 9.03
C GLY A 95 5.07 9.45 9.51
N VAL A 96 4.74 9.63 10.79
CA VAL A 96 4.31 10.91 11.39
C VAL A 96 5.33 12.06 11.36
N ASP A 97 6.63 11.78 11.22
CA ASP A 97 7.71 12.78 11.25
C ASP A 97 8.42 12.92 9.89
N ASP A 98 7.68 12.84 8.78
CA ASP A 98 8.27 12.75 7.43
C ASP A 98 9.33 11.63 7.30
N ARG A 99 9.16 10.54 8.06
CA ARG A 99 9.98 9.34 7.91
C ARG A 99 9.39 8.48 6.81
N VAL A 100 10.21 8.04 5.85
CA VAL A 100 9.78 7.01 4.90
C VAL A 100 9.92 5.67 5.60
N TRP A 101 8.85 4.89 5.63
CA TRP A 101 8.84 3.52 6.12
C TRP A 101 8.79 2.54 4.96
N VAL A 102 9.55 1.47 5.10
CA VAL A 102 9.45 0.30 4.22
C VAL A 102 9.28 -0.94 5.06
N TYR A 103 8.18 -1.65 4.84
CA TYR A 103 8.05 -3.04 5.26
C TYR A 103 8.31 -3.94 4.06
N SER A 104 9.19 -4.91 4.20
CA SER A 104 9.36 -6.02 3.27
C SER A 104 9.13 -7.34 3.99
N GLY A 105 8.31 -8.21 3.40
CA GLY A 105 8.10 -9.57 3.91
C GLY A 105 9.36 -10.46 3.86
N ASP A 106 10.41 -10.05 3.15
CA ASP A 106 11.67 -10.77 3.02
C ASP A 106 12.75 -10.19 3.94
N THR A 107 13.04 -8.90 3.79
CA THR A 107 14.19 -8.27 4.47
C THR A 107 13.85 -7.58 5.80
N GLY A 108 12.56 -7.40 6.10
CA GLY A 108 12.08 -6.80 7.35
C GLY A 108 11.62 -5.35 7.23
N THR A 109 11.62 -4.62 8.35
CA THR A 109 11.08 -3.25 8.45
C THR A 109 12.21 -2.24 8.65
N PHE A 110 12.18 -1.16 7.86
CA PHE A 110 13.15 -0.09 7.86
C PHE A 110 12.46 1.27 7.84
N PHE A 111 13.16 2.30 8.27
CA PHE A 111 12.74 3.67 8.04
C PHE A 111 13.92 4.55 7.63
N TRP A 112 13.62 5.60 6.87
CA TRP A 112 14.55 6.63 6.48
C TRP A 112 14.12 7.95 7.10
N GLU A 113 15.05 8.63 7.74
CA GLU A 113 14.86 9.98 8.26
C GLU A 113 15.85 10.94 7.60
N ASN A 114 15.39 12.17 7.37
CA ASN A 114 16.23 13.22 6.82
C ASN A 114 17.11 13.77 7.95
N GLU A 115 18.43 13.71 7.79
CA GLU A 115 19.40 14.40 8.63
C GLU A 115 19.55 15.85 8.13
N PRO A 116 18.96 16.86 8.81
CA PRO A 116 18.91 18.23 8.29
C PRO A 116 20.29 18.82 8.04
N ASP A 117 21.25 18.52 8.93
CA ASP A 117 22.61 19.04 8.88
C ASP A 117 23.41 18.50 7.70
N LYS A 118 23.10 17.28 7.25
CA LYS A 118 23.83 16.60 6.18
C LYS A 118 23.09 16.61 4.85
N LYS A 119 21.83 17.06 4.83
CA LYS A 119 20.91 16.95 3.67
C LYS A 119 20.89 15.53 3.10
N LYS A 120 20.89 14.53 3.98
CA LYS A 120 20.96 13.11 3.63
C LYS A 120 19.84 12.34 4.29
N TRP A 121 19.35 11.32 3.61
CA TRP A 121 18.41 10.37 4.17
C TRP A 121 19.17 9.19 4.75
N GLN A 122 19.05 8.98 6.06
CA GLN A 122 19.69 7.89 6.76
C GLN A 122 18.72 6.74 6.95
N ARG A 123 19.17 5.52 6.65
CA ARG A 123 18.42 4.27 6.87
C ARG A 123 18.60 3.77 8.29
N HIS A 124 17.51 3.31 8.89
CA HIS A 124 17.48 2.68 10.20
C HIS A 124 16.71 1.35 10.13
N VAL A 125 17.14 0.38 10.94
CA VAL A 125 16.45 -0.89 11.11
C VAL A 125 15.45 -0.76 12.25
N TYR A 126 14.16 -0.92 11.96
CA TYR A 126 13.09 -0.75 12.95
C TYR A 126 13.24 -1.67 14.17
N ALA A 127 13.66 -2.93 13.96
CA ALA A 127 13.85 -3.88 15.05
C ALA A 127 14.85 -3.39 16.13
N ARG A 128 15.73 -2.44 15.78
CA ARG A 128 16.76 -1.84 16.64
C ARG A 128 16.43 -0.40 17.05
N SER A 129 15.21 0.08 16.83
CA SER A 129 14.79 1.43 17.22
C SER A 129 13.64 1.40 18.23
N ASP A 130 13.50 2.53 18.94
CA ASP A 130 12.38 2.83 19.84
C ASP A 130 11.30 3.68 19.16
N VAL A 131 11.44 3.92 17.85
CA VAL A 131 10.49 4.72 17.06
C VAL A 131 9.22 3.89 16.82
N PRO A 132 8.01 4.40 17.11
CA PRO A 132 6.79 3.65 16.87
C PRO A 132 6.54 3.45 15.37
N ALA A 133 6.12 2.25 14.99
CA ALA A 133 5.71 1.97 13.62
C ALA A 133 4.42 2.73 13.25
N PRO A 134 4.24 3.13 11.97
CA PRO A 134 3.00 3.74 11.50
C PRO A 134 1.78 2.85 11.74
N SER A 135 0.63 3.47 12.01
CA SER A 135 -0.65 2.78 12.25
C SER A 135 -0.97 1.74 11.17
N TYR A 136 -0.78 2.11 9.89
CA TYR A 136 -0.99 1.20 8.78
C TYR A 136 -0.15 -0.08 8.90
N LEU A 137 1.13 0.00 9.29
CA LEU A 137 1.95 -1.20 9.49
C LEU A 137 1.51 -2.01 10.72
N LYS A 138 1.02 -1.35 11.77
CA LYS A 138 0.43 -2.02 12.94
C LYS A 138 -0.84 -2.79 12.57
N GLU A 139 -1.67 -2.24 11.70
CA GLU A 139 -2.89 -2.88 11.21
C GLU A 139 -2.58 -4.03 10.24
N GLN A 140 -1.69 -3.82 9.28
CA GLN A 140 -1.35 -4.83 8.28
C GLN A 140 -0.49 -5.97 8.84
N ARG A 141 0.32 -5.68 9.87
CA ARG A 141 1.28 -6.63 10.47
C ARG A 141 1.30 -6.50 12.00
N PRO A 142 0.19 -6.82 12.69
CA PRO A 142 0.05 -6.59 14.12
C PRO A 142 1.06 -7.38 14.95
N ARG A 143 1.39 -8.62 14.54
CA ARG A 143 2.38 -9.45 15.24
C ARG A 143 3.80 -8.90 15.19
N LEU A 144 4.13 -8.06 14.20
CA LEU A 144 5.48 -7.50 14.02
C LEU A 144 5.64 -6.10 14.64
N HIS A 145 4.54 -5.44 15.00
CA HIS A 145 4.53 -4.03 15.40
C HIS A 145 3.70 -3.78 16.68
N GLN A 146 3.77 -4.68 17.66
CA GLN A 146 2.99 -4.64 18.91
C GLN A 146 3.43 -3.58 19.92
N ARG A 147 4.49 -2.80 19.62
CA ARG A 147 5.05 -1.81 20.53
C ARG A 147 4.22 -0.53 20.57
#